data_AF-A0A2K9K1X1-F1
#
_entry.id   AF-A0A2K9K1X1-F1
#
_cell.length_a   1.000
_cell.length_b   1.000
_cell.length_c   1.000
_cell.angle_alpha   90.00
_cell.angle_beta   90.00
_cell.angle_gamma   90.00
#
_symmetry.space_group_name_H-M   'P 1'
#
loop_
_entity.id
_entity.type
_entity.pdbx_description
1 polymer ?
#
loop_
_entity_poly.entity_id
_entity_poly.type
_entity_poly.pdbx_seq_one_letter_code
_entity_poly.pdbx_strand_id
1 'polypeptide(L)'
;MKALFLSVILLSGQALATDNVLIELTEAPHGAEISINNHAFVSLEGDNTTLVKGLKLQSPSTGEIYTVTGEIIVEHLPLVNAHSFARDNSLVLSYVRGSRAIYRHTDAQTDLTTLNAQLRTQAGVLSTQIGLQLEGLESE
;
A
#
# COMPACT_ATOMS: atom_id res chain seq x y z
N MET A 1 -51.80 54.61 41.27
CA MET A 1 -52.91 53.62 41.35
C MET A 1 -52.37 52.24 40.98
N LYS A 2 -53.21 51.19 40.94
CA LYS A 2 -52.87 49.86 40.39
C LYS A 2 -52.43 49.96 38.91
N ALA A 3 -51.77 48.96 38.29
CA ALA A 3 -51.67 47.54 38.65
C ALA A 3 -50.30 46.91 38.33
N LEU A 4 -50.07 45.70 38.86
CA LEU A 4 -49.10 44.75 38.31
C LEU A 4 -49.62 44.20 36.99
N PHE A 5 -48.71 43.81 36.10
CA PHE A 5 -48.84 42.56 35.34
C PHE A 5 -47.51 41.80 35.38
N LEU A 6 -47.59 40.48 35.53
CA LEU A 6 -46.46 39.56 35.68
C LEU A 6 -46.47 38.61 34.48
N SER A 7 -45.37 38.54 33.74
CA SER A 7 -45.26 37.71 32.52
C SER A 7 -43.91 37.00 32.45
N VAL A 8 -43.96 35.67 32.29
CA VAL A 8 -42.83 34.74 32.15
C VAL A 8 -43.29 33.55 31.27
N ILE A 9 -42.42 32.76 30.64
CA ILE A 9 -40.95 32.73 30.75
C ILE A 9 -40.32 33.40 29.49
N LEU A 10 -39.41 32.88 28.65
CA LEU A 10 -38.66 31.61 28.57
C LEU A 10 -37.30 31.87 27.90
N LEU A 11 -36.28 31.09 28.24
CA LEU A 11 -34.96 31.16 27.61
C LEU A 11 -35.00 30.69 26.15
N SER A 12 -34.20 31.32 25.30
CA SER A 12 -33.70 30.74 24.04
C SER A 12 -32.31 31.31 23.77
N GLY A 13 -31.32 30.81 24.50
CA GLY A 13 -29.92 31.12 24.25
C GLY A 13 -29.46 30.42 22.99
N GLN A 14 -29.42 31.14 21.87
CA GLN A 14 -28.87 30.64 20.60
C GLN A 14 -27.34 30.55 20.71
N ALA A 15 -26.85 29.48 21.33
CA ALA A 15 -25.46 29.10 21.23
C ALA A 15 -25.17 28.73 19.77
N LEU A 16 -24.38 29.56 19.08
CA LEU A 16 -23.85 29.21 17.77
C LEU A 16 -22.93 28.00 17.96
N ALA A 17 -23.40 26.84 17.53
CA ALA A 17 -22.56 25.67 17.39
C ALA A 17 -21.56 25.98 16.28
N THR A 18 -20.33 26.30 16.65
CA THR A 18 -19.20 26.17 15.74
C THR A 18 -19.13 24.70 15.35
N ASP A 19 -19.26 24.39 14.06
CA ASP A 19 -19.04 23.04 13.56
C ASP A 19 -17.57 22.68 13.76
N ASN A 20 -17.28 22.11 14.92
CA ASN A 20 -16.05 21.40 15.22
C ASN A 20 -16.03 20.10 14.40
N VAL A 21 -15.88 20.25 13.08
CA VAL A 21 -15.42 19.19 12.20
C VAL A 21 -14.10 18.72 12.78
N LEU A 22 -14.13 17.57 13.46
CA LEU A 22 -12.94 16.92 13.97
C LEU A 22 -12.18 16.38 12.76
N ILE A 23 -11.36 17.25 12.15
CA ILE A 23 -10.35 16.83 11.18
C ILE A 23 -9.42 15.93 11.97
N GLU A 24 -9.55 14.62 11.75
CA GLU A 24 -8.62 13.63 12.26
C GLU A 24 -7.28 13.92 11.58
N LEU A 25 -6.39 14.57 12.34
CA LEU A 25 -5.04 14.89 11.91
C LEU A 25 -4.21 13.60 11.96
N THR A 26 -4.42 12.73 10.98
CA THR A 26 -3.50 11.64 10.68
C THR A 26 -2.10 12.23 10.55
N GLU A 27 -1.18 11.83 11.42
CA GLU A 27 0.19 12.32 11.37
C GLU A 27 0.78 11.99 9.99
N ALA A 28 1.42 12.99 9.35
CA ALA A 28 2.02 12.78 8.04
C ALA A 28 3.16 11.74 8.17
N PRO A 29 3.15 10.64 7.39
CA PRO A 29 4.09 9.55 7.58
C PRO A 29 5.55 10.03 7.50
N HIS A 30 6.33 9.67 8.52
CA HIS A 30 7.73 10.04 8.65
C HIS A 30 8.65 8.90 8.17
N GLY A 31 9.25 9.07 6.99
CA GLY A 31 10.24 8.17 6.42
C GLY A 31 10.56 8.53 4.96
N ALA A 32 11.30 7.67 4.28
CA ALA A 32 11.63 7.89 2.87
C ALA A 32 10.45 7.61 1.94
N GLU A 33 10.24 8.47 0.93
CA GLU A 33 9.30 8.22 -0.17
C GLU A 33 9.83 7.12 -1.10
N ILE A 34 8.96 6.18 -1.50
CA ILE A 34 9.28 5.10 -2.44
C ILE A 34 8.12 4.95 -3.44
N SER A 35 8.43 4.79 -4.73
CA SER A 35 7.42 4.47 -5.75
C SER A 35 7.42 2.99 -6.10
N ILE A 36 6.25 2.36 -6.04
CA ILE A 36 6.06 0.93 -6.33
C ILE A 36 4.82 0.78 -7.22
N ASN A 37 4.94 0.04 -8.32
CA ASN A 37 3.83 -0.21 -9.26
C ASN A 37 3.14 1.08 -9.79
N ASN A 38 3.87 2.20 -9.87
CA ASN A 38 3.39 3.56 -10.19
C ASN A 38 2.56 4.26 -9.09
N HIS A 39 2.47 3.70 -7.89
CA HIS A 39 1.93 4.36 -6.70
C HIS A 39 3.07 4.90 -5.83
N ALA A 40 2.76 5.87 -4.96
CA ALA A 40 3.69 6.42 -3.98
C ALA A 40 3.40 5.85 -2.58
N PHE A 41 4.45 5.58 -1.83
CA PHE A 41 4.41 5.08 -0.45
C PHE A 41 5.48 5.80 0.37
N VAL A 42 5.33 5.78 1.69
CA VAL A 42 6.38 6.19 2.64
C VAL A 42 6.82 4.97 3.45
N SER A 43 8.13 4.81 3.62
CA SER A 43 8.72 3.76 4.46
C SER A 43 8.40 3.98 5.93
N LEU A 44 7.91 2.95 6.62
CA LEU A 44 7.70 2.98 8.08
C LEU A 44 8.95 2.54 8.85
N GLU A 45 10.03 2.19 8.15
CA GLU A 45 11.35 1.85 8.71
C GLU A 45 12.35 3.02 8.54
N GLY A 46 11.83 4.26 8.64
CA GLY A 46 12.61 5.50 8.53
C GLY A 46 13.14 5.73 7.11
N ASP A 47 14.45 5.99 7.00
CA ASP A 47 15.10 6.31 5.73
C ASP A 47 15.37 5.08 4.82
N ASN A 48 14.89 3.88 5.20
CA ASN A 48 15.09 2.67 4.42
C ASN A 48 14.28 2.69 3.11
N THR A 49 14.96 2.83 1.98
CA THR A 49 14.41 2.79 0.62
C THR A 49 14.52 1.43 -0.08
N THR A 50 15.16 0.43 0.54
CA THR A 50 15.46 -0.86 -0.12
C THR A 50 14.25 -1.78 -0.05
N LEU A 51 13.67 -2.14 -1.20
CA LEU A 51 12.46 -2.98 -1.26
C LEU A 51 12.77 -4.46 -1.01
N VAL A 52 13.08 -4.81 0.23
CA VAL A 52 13.25 -6.20 0.71
C VAL A 52 11.95 -6.80 1.22
N LYS A 53 11.88 -8.13 1.37
CA LYS A 53 10.72 -8.80 1.95
C LYS A 53 10.52 -8.36 3.41
N GLY A 54 9.29 -8.00 3.76
CA GLY A 54 8.89 -7.62 5.12
C GLY A 54 8.87 -6.11 5.38
N LEU A 55 9.44 -5.29 4.48
CA LEU A 55 9.43 -3.84 4.60
C LEU A 55 8.00 -3.31 4.76
N LYS A 56 7.76 -2.51 5.80
CA LYS A 56 6.49 -1.82 6.01
C LYS A 56 6.43 -0.46 5.32
N LEU A 57 5.30 -0.20 4.69
CA LEU A 57 5.01 0.96 3.86
C LEU A 57 3.66 1.55 4.25
N GLN A 58 3.49 2.86 4.16
CA GLN A 58 2.18 3.52 4.28
C GLN A 58 1.82 4.26 3.00
N SER A 59 0.57 4.14 2.57
CA SER A 59 -0.02 4.97 1.52
C SER A 59 -0.26 6.39 2.05
N PRO A 60 0.41 7.44 1.55
CA PRO A 60 0.19 8.82 2.00
C PRO A 60 -1.19 9.36 1.59
N SER A 61 -1.88 8.69 0.65
CA SER A 61 -3.22 9.07 0.17
C SER A 61 -4.38 8.42 0.94
N THR A 62 -4.15 7.34 1.68
CA THR A 62 -5.22 6.58 2.36
C THR A 62 -4.89 6.16 3.79
N GLY A 63 -3.64 6.33 4.24
CA GLY A 63 -3.18 5.87 5.57
C GLY A 63 -2.99 4.35 5.68
N GLU A 64 -3.38 3.58 4.67
CA GLU A 64 -3.27 2.11 4.61
C GLU A 64 -1.82 1.64 4.72
N ILE A 65 -1.58 0.61 5.55
CA ILE A 65 -0.26 0.01 5.74
C ILE A 65 -0.12 -1.25 4.88
N TYR A 66 0.97 -1.35 4.14
CA TYR A 66 1.31 -2.50 3.30
C TYR A 66 2.64 -3.12 3.73
N THR A 67 2.72 -4.44 3.73
CA THR A 67 3.98 -5.20 3.85
C THR A 67 4.43 -5.68 2.46
N VAL A 68 5.71 -5.48 2.13
CA VAL A 68 6.34 -6.01 0.91
C VAL A 68 6.44 -7.55 0.99
N THR A 69 5.80 -8.26 0.07
CA THR A 69 5.63 -9.73 0.19
C THR A 69 6.90 -10.54 -0.06
N GLY A 70 7.92 -9.96 -0.71
CA GLY A 70 9.05 -10.71 -1.27
C GLY A 70 8.79 -11.32 -2.65
N GLU A 71 7.63 -11.02 -3.26
CA GLU A 71 7.22 -11.60 -4.54
C GLU A 71 7.16 -10.57 -5.67
N ILE A 72 7.32 -11.04 -6.90
CA ILE A 72 7.12 -10.28 -8.14
C ILE A 72 6.15 -11.07 -9.00
N ILE A 73 5.03 -10.43 -9.35
CA ILE A 73 4.07 -10.95 -10.32
C ILE A 73 4.55 -10.55 -11.71
N VAL A 74 4.81 -11.53 -12.56
CA VAL A 74 5.25 -11.35 -13.93
C VAL A 74 4.15 -11.84 -14.87
N GLU A 75 3.88 -11.08 -15.91
CA GLU A 75 3.02 -11.49 -17.02
C GLU A 75 3.88 -11.81 -18.24
N HIS A 76 3.58 -12.92 -18.92
CA HIS A 76 4.35 -13.41 -20.04
C HIS A 76 3.52 -13.55 -21.33
N LEU A 77 4.23 -13.60 -22.46
CA LEU A 77 3.69 -14.15 -23.70
C LEU A 77 3.24 -15.61 -23.49
N PRO A 78 2.15 -16.09 -24.12
CA PRO A 78 1.60 -17.43 -23.90
C PRO A 78 2.53 -18.63 -24.18
N LEU A 79 3.68 -18.41 -24.82
CA LEU A 79 4.68 -19.43 -25.14
C LEU A 79 5.77 -19.59 -24.06
N VAL A 80 5.84 -18.68 -23.07
CA VAL A 80 6.85 -18.77 -22.01
C VAL A 80 6.44 -19.81 -20.97
N ASN A 81 7.29 -20.82 -20.77
CA ASN A 81 7.08 -21.77 -19.68
C ASN A 81 7.55 -21.16 -18.34
N ALA A 82 6.60 -20.98 -17.41
CA ALA A 82 6.85 -20.32 -16.13
C ALA A 82 7.92 -21.03 -15.25
N HIS A 83 8.06 -22.36 -15.32
CA HIS A 83 9.08 -23.10 -14.58
C HIS A 83 10.48 -22.95 -15.19
N SER A 84 10.59 -22.96 -16.53
CA SER A 84 11.86 -22.63 -17.21
C SER A 84 12.29 -21.21 -16.86
N PHE A 85 11.39 -20.23 -16.99
CA PHE A 85 11.67 -18.85 -16.61
C PHE A 85 12.12 -18.71 -15.15
N ALA A 86 11.53 -19.50 -14.23
CA ALA A 86 11.96 -19.54 -12.84
C ALA A 86 13.43 -19.97 -12.71
N ARG A 87 13.75 -21.16 -13.24
CA ARG A 87 15.09 -21.76 -13.21
C ARG A 87 16.13 -20.84 -13.85
N ASP A 88 15.81 -20.31 -15.02
CA ASP A 88 16.76 -19.55 -15.85
C ASP A 88 17.06 -18.16 -15.26
N ASN A 89 16.24 -17.67 -14.31
CA ASN A 89 16.46 -16.46 -13.52
C ASN A 89 16.77 -16.74 -12.02
N SER A 90 17.06 -17.99 -11.64
CA SER A 90 17.29 -18.42 -10.24
C SER A 90 16.15 -18.11 -9.25
N LEU A 91 14.91 -18.07 -9.72
CA LEU A 91 13.70 -17.79 -8.93
C LEU A 91 13.01 -19.06 -8.43
N VAL A 92 12.30 -18.94 -7.32
CA VAL A 92 11.24 -19.87 -6.92
C VAL A 92 9.92 -19.42 -7.53
N LEU A 93 9.23 -20.32 -8.22
CA LEU A 93 7.86 -20.11 -8.70
C LEU A 93 6.86 -20.43 -7.58
N SER A 94 6.09 -19.44 -7.13
CA SER A 94 5.04 -19.60 -6.12
C SER A 94 3.71 -20.08 -6.76
N TYR A 95 3.31 -19.51 -7.90
CA TYR A 95 1.98 -19.74 -8.48
C TYR A 95 1.91 -19.37 -9.98
N VAL A 96 0.97 -19.95 -10.72
CA VAL A 96 0.69 -19.64 -12.14
C VAL A 96 -0.83 -19.60 -12.40
N ARG A 97 -1.30 -18.59 -13.13
CA ARG A 97 -2.68 -18.48 -13.63
C ARG A 97 -2.72 -17.75 -14.98
N GLY A 98 -2.91 -18.50 -16.05
CA GLY A 98 -2.92 -17.96 -17.42
C GLY A 98 -1.54 -17.43 -17.81
N SER A 99 -1.48 -16.19 -18.33
CA SER A 99 -0.23 -15.48 -18.66
C SER A 99 0.58 -15.04 -17.44
N ARG A 100 -0.02 -15.04 -16.24
CA ARG A 100 0.59 -14.46 -15.03
C ARG A 100 1.18 -15.55 -14.12
N ALA A 101 2.39 -15.33 -13.67
CA ALA A 101 3.10 -16.16 -12.70
C ALA A 101 3.62 -15.30 -11.54
N ILE A 102 3.70 -15.89 -10.35
CA ILE A 102 4.22 -15.23 -9.14
C ILE A 102 5.55 -15.87 -8.79
N TYR A 103 6.58 -15.06 -8.71
CA TYR A 103 7.95 -15.46 -8.42
C TYR A 103 8.46 -14.82 -7.14
N ARG A 104 9.44 -15.45 -6.51
CA ARG A 104 10.23 -14.88 -5.42
C ARG A 104 11.67 -15.35 -5.51
N HIS A 105 12.60 -14.57 -4.98
CA HIS A 105 13.95 -15.05 -4.79
C HIS A 105 14.03 -16.01 -3.57
N THR A 106 15.15 -16.72 -3.42
CA THR A 106 15.40 -17.59 -2.25
C THR A 106 15.87 -16.81 -1.04
N ASP A 107 16.68 -15.77 -1.25
CA ASP A 107 17.06 -14.79 -0.24
C ASP A 107 15.97 -13.71 -0.08
N ALA A 108 15.65 -13.39 1.18
CA ALA A 108 14.67 -12.39 1.56
C ALA A 108 15.22 -10.95 1.59
N GLN A 109 16.55 -10.79 1.59
CA GLN A 109 17.25 -9.49 1.58
C GLN A 109 17.54 -8.96 0.16
N THR A 110 17.07 -9.67 -0.86
CA THR A 110 17.19 -9.27 -2.26
C THR A 110 16.29 -8.07 -2.54
N ASP A 111 16.89 -6.97 -3.02
CA ASP A 111 16.15 -5.78 -3.45
C ASP A 111 15.23 -6.12 -4.64
N LEU A 112 13.92 -6.05 -4.40
CA LEU A 112 12.90 -6.28 -5.41
C LEU A 112 12.87 -5.17 -6.46
N THR A 113 13.42 -3.97 -6.19
CA THR A 113 13.52 -2.89 -7.19
C THR A 113 14.42 -3.31 -8.35
N THR A 114 15.64 -3.73 -8.01
CA THR A 114 16.65 -4.25 -8.95
C THR A 114 16.16 -5.52 -9.63
N LEU A 115 15.60 -6.47 -8.87
CA LEU A 115 15.10 -7.72 -9.45
C LEU A 115 13.91 -7.48 -10.40
N ASN A 116 12.96 -6.61 -10.04
CA ASN A 116 11.83 -6.24 -10.89
C ASN A 116 12.29 -5.57 -12.19
N ALA A 117 13.31 -4.71 -12.13
CA ALA A 117 13.92 -4.10 -13.33
C ALA A 117 14.60 -5.16 -14.22
N GLN A 118 15.36 -6.09 -13.63
CA GLN A 118 16.01 -7.19 -14.35
C GLN A 118 15.01 -8.15 -15.02
N LEU A 119 13.94 -8.52 -14.34
CA LEU A 119 12.91 -9.41 -14.90
C LEU A 119 12.11 -8.74 -16.01
N ARG A 120 11.89 -7.42 -15.92
CA ARG A 120 11.17 -6.64 -16.95
C ARG A 120 11.91 -6.54 -18.29
N THR A 121 13.22 -6.79 -18.33
CA THR A 121 14.00 -6.82 -19.58
C THR A 121 14.12 -8.22 -20.20
N GLN A 122 13.57 -9.26 -19.56
CA GLN A 122 13.67 -10.63 -20.07
C GLN A 122 12.76 -10.89 -21.27
N ALA A 123 13.24 -11.75 -22.18
CA ALA A 123 12.51 -12.10 -23.39
C ALA A 123 11.14 -12.74 -23.07
N GLY A 124 10.09 -12.18 -23.65
CA GLY A 124 8.72 -12.67 -23.49
C GLY A 124 8.01 -12.25 -22.20
N VAL A 125 8.60 -11.36 -21.39
CA VAL A 125 7.87 -10.65 -20.33
C VAL A 125 7.08 -9.48 -20.93
N LEU A 126 5.83 -9.33 -20.51
CA LEU A 126 4.90 -8.27 -20.92
C LEU A 126 4.76 -7.19 -19.85
N SER A 127 4.61 -7.62 -18.59
CA SER A 127 4.49 -6.71 -17.45
C SER A 127 5.10 -7.33 -16.18
N THR A 128 5.50 -6.48 -15.24
CA THR A 128 5.99 -6.89 -13.92
C THR A 128 5.41 -5.97 -12.84
N GLN A 129 5.10 -6.52 -11.67
CA GLN A 129 4.57 -5.83 -10.50
C GLN A 129 5.19 -6.43 -9.23
N ILE A 130 5.60 -5.60 -8.27
CA ILE A 130 6.05 -6.04 -6.94
C ILE A 130 4.82 -6.36 -6.08
N GLY A 131 4.83 -7.49 -5.37
CA GLY A 131 3.74 -7.91 -4.50
C GLY A 131 3.70 -7.11 -3.19
N LEU A 132 2.54 -6.53 -2.89
CA LEU A 132 2.24 -5.83 -1.64
C LEU A 132 1.03 -6.50 -0.99
N GLN A 133 1.07 -6.68 0.33
CA GLN A 133 -0.05 -7.16 1.13
C GLN A 133 -0.53 -6.04 2.05
N LEU A 134 -1.81 -5.67 1.95
CA LEU A 134 -2.47 -4.74 2.87
C LEU A 134 -2.62 -5.40 4.25
N GLU A 135 -2.20 -4.72 5.31
CA GLU A 135 -2.42 -5.14 6.68
C GLU A 135 -3.85 -4.82 7.14
N GLY A 136 -4.39 -5.57 8.10
CA GLY A 136 -5.74 -5.37 8.62
C GLY A 136 -6.88 -5.96 7.77
N LEU A 137 -6.62 -6.36 6.51
CA LEU A 137 -7.50 -7.29 5.79
C LEU A 137 -7.32 -8.71 6.36
N GLU A 138 -8.05 -9.02 7.43
CA GLU A 138 -8.35 -10.41 7.77
C GLU A 138 -9.28 -11.00 6.70
N SER A 139 -9.00 -12.23 6.27
CA SER A 139 -9.85 -12.93 5.29
C SER A 139 -11.08 -13.52 5.98
N GLU A 140 -12.27 -13.09 5.55
CA GLU A 140 -13.56 -13.76 5.81
C GLU A 140 -13.65 -15.16 5.15
#